data_AF-A0A9E4P8R2-F1
#
_entry.id   AF-A0A9E4P8R2-F1
#
_cell.length_a   1.000
_cell.length_b   1.000
_cell.length_c   1.000
_cell.angle_alpha   90.00
_cell.angle_beta   90.00
_cell.angle_gamma   90.00
#
_symmetry.space_group_name_H-M   'P 1'
#
loop_
_entity.id
_entity.type
_entity.pdbx_description
1 polymer ?
#
loop_
_entity_poly.entity_id
_entity_poly.type
_entity_poly.pdbx_seq_one_letter_code
_entity_poly.pdbx_strand_id
1 'polypeptide(L)'
;MLRKTQGLYIISVAAQILEMHPQTLRKYERAGFIEPPRMGTLRLYSEEDITRLRLIKYFVEELGLNLAGVDLALNMTNKLLALRAKLARQGDPETARDEAVGSIDRLLYDLGIEVSEEPARPERGSAAGPLAGGHQRAETQRGPGRIKQEAIPKMGPQGRDHPSPLP
;
A
#
# COMPACT_ATOMS: atom_id res chain seq x y z
N MET A 1 16.41 5.51 29.28
CA MET A 1 15.95 5.06 27.94
C MET A 1 16.74 3.88 27.36
N LEU A 2 17.92 3.51 27.88
CA LEU A 2 18.77 2.41 27.36
C LEU A 2 18.28 0.97 27.59
N ARG A 3 17.16 0.73 28.31
CA ARG A 3 16.73 -0.64 28.66
C ARG A 3 15.92 -1.35 27.58
N LYS A 4 15.20 -0.61 26.73
CA LYS A 4 14.25 -1.22 25.77
C LYS A 4 14.93 -2.09 24.72
N THR A 5 16.13 -1.70 24.30
CA THR A 5 16.94 -2.37 23.26
C THR A 5 18.04 -3.26 23.84
N GLN A 6 18.23 -3.26 25.16
CA GLN A 6 19.18 -4.15 25.80
C GLN A 6 18.58 -5.56 25.88
N GLY A 7 19.32 -6.57 25.43
CA GLY A 7 18.89 -7.96 25.58
C GLY A 7 18.91 -8.39 27.05
N LEU A 8 17.74 -8.73 27.61
CA LEU A 8 17.56 -9.07 29.04
C LEU A 8 17.04 -10.50 29.26
N TYR A 9 16.36 -11.08 28.25
CA TYR A 9 15.67 -12.35 28.39
C TYR A 9 16.31 -13.41 27.49
N ILE A 10 16.63 -14.58 28.04
CA ILE A 10 16.99 -15.75 27.23
C ILE A 10 15.74 -16.34 26.57
N ILE A 11 15.94 -17.15 25.52
CA ILE A 11 14.82 -17.72 24.72
C ILE A 11 13.77 -18.46 25.56
N SER A 12 14.18 -19.19 26.61
CA SER A 12 13.25 -19.90 27.49
C SER A 12 12.36 -18.93 28.28
N VAL A 13 12.93 -17.85 28.80
CA VAL A 13 12.18 -16.81 29.53
C VAL A 13 11.26 -16.05 28.59
N ALA A 14 11.74 -15.67 27.40
CA ALA A 14 10.90 -15.02 26.39
C ALA A 14 9.70 -15.90 26.00
N ALA A 15 9.93 -17.20 25.78
CA ALA A 15 8.90 -18.19 25.48
C ALA A 15 7.83 -18.28 26.57
N GLN A 16 8.24 -18.25 27.84
CA GLN A 16 7.31 -18.24 28.98
C GLN A 16 6.48 -16.95 29.04
N ILE A 17 7.12 -15.78 28.92
CA ILE A 17 6.44 -14.47 28.97
C ILE A 17 5.39 -14.34 27.86
N LEU A 18 5.66 -14.91 26.71
CA LEU A 18 4.82 -14.81 25.52
C LEU A 18 3.84 -15.98 25.38
N GLU A 19 3.96 -17.00 26.24
CA GLU A 19 3.22 -18.25 26.14
C GLU A 19 3.33 -18.83 24.72
N MET A 20 4.58 -18.96 24.23
CA MET A 20 4.90 -19.47 22.90
C MET A 20 6.00 -20.51 22.99
N HIS A 21 5.97 -21.51 22.11
CA HIS A 21 7.04 -22.49 22.04
C HIS A 21 8.37 -21.86 21.55
N PRO A 22 9.55 -22.21 22.10
CA PRO A 22 10.84 -21.64 21.66
C PRO A 22 11.11 -21.80 20.15
N GLN A 23 10.62 -22.86 19.53
CA GLN A 23 10.74 -23.06 18.09
C GLN A 23 9.93 -22.04 17.27
N THR A 24 8.81 -21.56 17.80
CA THR A 24 8.01 -20.48 17.21
C THR A 24 8.78 -19.16 17.25
N LEU A 25 9.46 -18.86 18.36
CA LEU A 25 10.33 -17.68 18.44
C LEU A 25 11.47 -17.74 17.40
N ARG A 26 12.11 -18.90 17.25
CA ARG A 26 13.13 -19.12 16.20
C ARG A 26 12.57 -19.02 14.79
N LYS A 27 11.30 -19.38 14.58
CA LYS A 27 10.62 -19.19 13.29
C LYS A 27 10.51 -17.69 12.97
N TYR A 28 10.10 -16.87 13.94
CA TYR A 28 9.98 -15.42 13.74
C TYR A 28 11.34 -14.72 13.60
N GLU A 29 12.38 -15.15 14.32
CA GLU A 29 13.76 -14.68 14.09
C GLU A 29 14.24 -15.01 12.68
N ARG A 30 14.04 -16.26 12.21
CA ARG A 30 14.42 -16.64 10.83
C ARG A 30 13.62 -15.91 9.76
N ALA A 31 12.40 -15.49 10.08
CA ALA A 31 11.59 -14.65 9.20
C ALA A 31 12.05 -13.18 9.19
N GLY A 32 13.03 -12.79 10.01
CA GLY A 32 13.56 -11.43 10.07
C GLY A 32 12.72 -10.46 10.90
N PHE A 33 11.71 -10.93 11.63
CA PHE A 33 10.86 -10.02 12.40
C PHE A 33 11.55 -9.45 13.63
N ILE A 34 12.56 -10.13 14.14
CA ILE A 34 13.38 -9.74 15.28
C ILE A 34 14.81 -10.22 15.06
N GLU A 35 15.76 -9.49 15.61
CA GLU A 35 17.19 -9.81 15.52
C GLU A 35 17.84 -9.66 16.91
N PRO A 36 17.50 -10.55 17.87
CA PRO A 36 18.04 -10.45 19.21
C PRO A 36 19.57 -10.64 19.19
N PRO A 37 20.35 -9.78 19.86
CA PRO A 37 21.80 -9.92 19.93
C PRO A 37 22.18 -11.25 20.58
N ARG A 38 23.36 -11.75 20.21
CA ARG A 38 23.94 -12.97 20.79
C ARG A 38 25.07 -12.64 21.74
N MET A 39 25.07 -13.33 22.88
CA MET A 39 26.20 -13.37 23.82
C MET A 39 26.68 -14.81 23.88
N GLY A 40 27.74 -15.10 23.11
CA GLY A 40 28.16 -16.48 22.83
C GLY A 40 27.08 -17.24 22.07
N THR A 41 26.57 -18.32 22.65
CA THR A 41 25.50 -19.14 22.06
C THR A 41 24.08 -18.67 22.43
N LEU A 42 23.96 -17.79 23.41
CA LEU A 42 22.67 -17.34 23.94
C LEU A 42 22.14 -16.15 23.14
N ARG A 43 20.84 -16.22 22.81
CA ARG A 43 20.08 -15.08 22.28
C ARG A 43 19.52 -14.28 23.44
N LEU A 44 19.73 -12.97 23.43
CA LEU A 44 19.24 -12.06 24.45
C LEU A 44 18.15 -11.19 23.85
N TYR A 45 16.90 -11.51 24.16
CA TYR A 45 15.72 -10.77 23.75
C TYR A 45 15.55 -9.55 24.64
N SER A 46 15.31 -8.42 24.02
CA SER A 46 15.04 -7.15 24.68
C SER A 46 13.55 -6.98 25.01
N GLU A 47 13.18 -5.98 25.82
CA GLU A 47 11.77 -5.66 26.06
C GLU A 47 11.04 -5.26 24.75
N GLU A 48 11.75 -4.63 23.81
CA GLU A 48 11.22 -4.30 22.50
C GLU A 48 10.93 -5.55 21.67
N ASP A 49 11.82 -6.55 21.68
CA ASP A 49 11.59 -7.84 21.03
C ASP A 49 10.35 -8.54 21.60
N ILE A 50 10.19 -8.55 22.94
CA ILE A 50 9.01 -9.13 23.58
C ILE A 50 7.73 -8.41 23.14
N THR A 51 7.75 -7.08 23.11
CA THR A 51 6.60 -6.29 22.65
C THR A 51 6.25 -6.61 21.20
N ARG A 52 7.25 -6.66 20.33
CA ARG A 52 7.08 -6.98 18.91
C ARG A 52 6.57 -8.40 18.69
N LEU A 53 7.11 -9.38 19.42
CA LEU A 53 6.66 -10.77 19.39
C LEU A 53 5.22 -10.93 19.87
N ARG A 54 4.78 -10.13 20.86
CA ARG A 54 3.38 -10.13 21.32
C ARG A 54 2.44 -9.62 20.23
N LEU A 55 2.85 -8.60 19.48
CA LEU A 55 2.08 -8.11 18.33
C LEU A 55 2.02 -9.14 17.19
N ILE A 56 3.14 -9.81 16.89
CA ILE A 56 3.18 -10.90 15.91
C ILE A 56 2.25 -12.04 16.31
N LYS A 57 2.26 -12.44 17.60
CA LYS A 57 1.35 -13.46 18.12
C LYS A 57 -0.10 -13.08 17.86
N TYR A 58 -0.49 -11.84 18.19
CA TYR A 58 -1.83 -11.33 17.91
C TYR A 58 -2.19 -11.40 16.41
N PHE A 59 -1.31 -10.95 15.52
CA PHE A 59 -1.56 -11.01 14.08
C PHE A 59 -1.73 -12.43 13.54
N VAL A 60 -0.96 -13.40 14.06
CA VAL A 60 -1.03 -14.79 13.61
C VAL A 60 -2.23 -15.52 14.20
N GLU A 61 -2.44 -15.41 15.51
CA GLU A 61 -3.43 -16.21 16.24
C GLU A 61 -4.84 -15.61 16.15
N GLU A 62 -4.98 -14.30 16.29
CA GLU A 62 -6.29 -13.64 16.33
C GLU A 62 -6.75 -13.19 14.94
N LEU A 63 -5.84 -12.68 14.10
CA LEU A 63 -6.18 -12.21 12.76
C LEU A 63 -5.92 -13.25 11.66
N GLY A 64 -5.31 -14.39 12.00
CA GLY A 64 -5.04 -15.47 11.04
C GLY A 64 -4.03 -15.11 9.95
N LEU A 65 -3.17 -14.11 10.16
CA LEU A 65 -2.21 -13.67 9.15
C LEU A 65 -1.07 -14.68 9.00
N ASN A 66 -0.68 -14.94 7.76
CA ASN A 66 0.55 -15.65 7.45
C ASN A 66 1.78 -14.73 7.64
N LEU A 67 3.00 -15.26 7.47
CA LEU A 67 4.22 -14.45 7.68
C LEU A 67 4.32 -13.23 6.74
N ALA A 68 3.88 -13.34 5.49
CA ALA A 68 3.87 -12.20 4.58
C ALA A 68 2.86 -11.12 5.04
N GLY A 69 1.68 -11.55 5.51
CA GLY A 69 0.68 -10.65 6.08
C GLY A 69 1.15 -9.98 7.38
N VAL A 70 1.86 -10.72 8.24
CA VAL A 70 2.49 -10.17 9.46
C VAL A 70 3.52 -9.09 9.10
N ASP A 71 4.37 -9.34 8.10
CA ASP A 71 5.38 -8.37 7.65
C ASP A 71 4.72 -7.06 7.19
N LEU A 72 3.71 -7.17 6.32
CA LEU A 72 2.93 -6.03 5.86
C LEU A 72 2.28 -5.28 7.02
N ALA A 73 1.63 -5.99 7.95
CA ALA A 73 0.95 -5.39 9.10
C ALA A 73 1.92 -4.68 10.05
N LEU A 74 3.11 -5.26 10.30
CA LEU A 74 4.16 -4.63 11.11
C LEU A 74 4.68 -3.36 10.45
N ASN A 75 4.96 -3.40 9.14
CA ASN A 75 5.40 -2.24 8.37
C ASN A 75 4.35 -1.11 8.45
N MET A 76 3.08 -1.45 8.22
CA MET A 76 1.97 -0.51 8.28
C MET A 76 1.81 0.12 9.68
N THR A 77 1.90 -0.71 10.72
CA THR A 77 1.84 -0.26 12.12
C THR A 77 2.95 0.75 12.43
N ASN A 78 4.18 0.47 12.00
CA ASN A 78 5.31 1.37 12.22
C ASN A 78 5.12 2.73 11.52
N LYS A 79 4.62 2.72 10.28
CA LYS A 79 4.35 3.95 9.54
C LYS A 79 3.22 4.76 10.16
N LEU A 80 2.15 4.12 10.63
CA LEU A 80 1.06 4.77 11.36
C LEU A 80 1.53 5.39 12.69
N LEU A 81 2.37 4.69 13.45
CA LEU A 81 2.97 5.23 14.68
C LEU A 81 3.87 6.44 14.38
N ALA A 82 4.67 6.36 13.32
CA ALA A 82 5.50 7.48 12.88
C ALA A 82 4.67 8.69 12.47
N LEU A 83 3.58 8.46 11.71
CA LEU A 83 2.63 9.51 11.33
C LEU A 83 2.00 10.16 12.57
N ARG A 84 1.44 9.36 13.48
CA ARG A 84 0.86 9.86 14.74
C ARG A 84 1.86 10.71 15.52
N ALA A 85 3.11 10.27 15.62
CA ALA A 85 4.15 11.00 16.34
C ALA A 85 4.54 12.33 15.65
N LYS A 86 4.50 12.39 14.31
CA LYS A 86 4.72 13.64 13.57
C LYS A 86 3.59 14.64 13.80
N LEU A 87 2.34 14.20 13.67
CA LEU A 87 1.17 15.05 13.89
C LEU A 87 1.10 15.60 15.32
N ALA A 88 1.48 14.79 16.31
CA ALA A 88 1.52 15.24 17.70
C ALA A 88 2.59 16.32 17.99
N ARG A 89 3.57 16.51 17.11
CA ARG A 89 4.65 17.51 17.27
C ARG A 89 4.39 18.81 16.52
N GLN A 90 3.39 18.86 15.63
CA GLN A 90 3.10 20.04 14.81
C GLN A 90 2.10 20.96 15.49
N GLY A 91 2.38 22.27 15.44
CA GLY A 91 1.49 23.31 15.97
C GLY A 91 0.60 23.96 14.91
N ASP A 92 0.94 23.85 13.61
CA ASP A 92 0.16 24.41 12.52
C ASP A 92 -0.79 23.35 11.92
N PRO A 93 -2.12 23.55 12.02
CA PRO A 93 -3.10 22.59 11.54
C PRO A 93 -3.14 22.41 10.02
N GLU A 94 -2.80 23.42 9.21
CA GLU A 94 -2.81 23.24 7.74
C GLU A 94 -1.63 22.41 7.27
N THR A 95 -0.41 22.73 7.71
CA THR A 95 0.77 21.92 7.42
C THR A 95 0.62 20.48 7.93
N ALA A 96 0.04 20.29 9.13
CA ALA A 96 -0.21 18.96 9.67
C ALA A 96 -1.21 18.15 8.84
N ARG A 97 -2.25 18.80 8.31
CA ARG A 97 -3.23 18.15 7.44
C ARG A 97 -2.60 17.66 6.15
N ASP A 98 -1.85 18.51 5.45
CA ASP A 98 -1.26 18.16 4.16
C ASP A 98 -0.22 17.04 4.30
N GLU A 99 0.58 17.07 5.37
CA GLU A 99 1.50 15.96 5.69
C GLU A 99 0.77 14.67 6.07
N ALA A 100 -0.37 14.76 6.77
CA ALA A 100 -1.18 13.61 7.10
C ALA A 100 -1.70 12.92 5.84
N VAL A 101 -2.29 13.71 4.93
CA VAL A 101 -2.81 13.22 3.65
C VAL A 101 -1.69 12.57 2.84
N GLY A 102 -0.57 13.26 2.63
CA GLY A 102 0.55 12.69 1.88
C GLY A 102 1.18 11.45 2.53
N SER A 103 1.09 11.30 3.85
CA SER A 103 1.51 10.06 4.52
C SER A 103 0.50 8.93 4.33
N ILE A 104 -0.80 9.23 4.36
CA ILE A 104 -1.87 8.27 4.08
C ILE A 104 -1.78 7.79 2.63
N ASP A 105 -1.53 8.68 1.67
CA ASP A 105 -1.42 8.31 0.26
C ASP A 105 -0.27 7.33 0.02
N ARG A 106 0.88 7.52 0.68
CA ARG A 106 1.98 6.55 0.65
C ARG A 106 1.57 5.20 1.24
N LEU A 107 0.84 5.20 2.35
CA LEU A 107 0.34 3.95 2.96
C LEU A 107 -0.62 3.21 2.03
N LEU A 108 -1.49 3.95 1.35
CA LEU A 108 -2.43 3.38 0.37
C LEU A 108 -1.68 2.82 -0.83
N TYR A 109 -0.65 3.52 -1.32
CA TYR A 109 0.22 3.04 -2.38
C TYR A 109 0.95 1.74 -1.99
N ASP A 110 1.47 1.64 -0.76
CA ASP A 110 2.09 0.41 -0.26
C ASP A 110 1.13 -0.79 -0.21
N LEU A 111 -0.18 -0.53 -0.09
CA LEU A 111 -1.24 -1.53 -0.18
C LEU A 111 -1.70 -1.82 -1.62
N GLY A 112 -1.11 -1.17 -2.62
CA GLY A 112 -1.49 -1.28 -4.03
C GLY A 112 -2.75 -0.48 -4.39
N ILE A 113 -3.14 0.50 -3.58
CA ILE A 113 -4.25 1.41 -3.85
C ILE A 113 -3.68 2.71 -4.42
N GLU A 114 -3.99 2.99 -5.69
CA GLU A 114 -3.67 4.28 -6.30
C GLU A 114 -4.74 5.31 -5.93
N VAL A 115 -4.32 6.40 -5.28
CA VAL A 115 -5.18 7.55 -5.03
C VAL A 115 -4.91 8.54 -6.15
N SER A 116 -5.79 8.57 -7.16
CA SER A 116 -5.78 9.63 -8.16
C SER A 116 -6.13 10.93 -7.45
N GLU A 117 -5.18 11.87 -7.37
CA GLU A 117 -5.56 13.27 -7.13
C GLU A 117 -6.47 13.68 -8.29
N GLU A 118 -7.77 13.76 -8.05
CA GLU A 118 -8.64 14.54 -8.91
C GLU A 118 -8.33 16.00 -8.56
N PRO A 119 -7.58 16.75 -9.38
CA PRO A 119 -7.30 18.13 -9.05
C PRO A 119 -8.65 18.83 -9.03
N ALA A 120 -8.96 19.51 -7.92
CA ALA A 120 -10.09 20.42 -7.84
C ALA A 120 -9.98 21.38 -9.02
N ARG A 121 -10.72 21.09 -10.09
CA ARG A 121 -10.83 21.98 -11.23
C ARG A 121 -11.39 23.27 -10.65
N PRO A 122 -10.68 24.41 -10.69
CA PRO A 122 -11.36 25.65 -10.43
C PRO A 122 -12.38 25.77 -11.55
N GLU A 123 -13.65 25.59 -11.20
CA GLU A 123 -14.79 26.12 -11.93
C GLU A 123 -14.49 27.61 -12.11
N ARG A 124 -13.80 27.94 -13.21
CA ARG A 124 -13.80 29.30 -13.71
C ARG A 124 -15.23 29.54 -14.13
N GLY A 125 -16.00 30.10 -13.19
CA GLY A 125 -17.18 30.87 -13.48
C GLY A 125 -16.77 31.96 -14.46
N SER A 126 -16.85 31.67 -15.75
CA SER A 126 -16.90 32.70 -16.77
C SER A 126 -18.33 33.21 -16.75
N ALA A 127 -18.49 34.34 -16.07
CA ALA A 127 -19.71 35.11 -16.00
C ALA A 127 -20.36 35.31 -17.38
N ALA A 128 -21.69 35.26 -17.37
CA ALA A 128 -22.54 35.82 -18.42
C ALA A 128 -22.22 37.31 -18.62
N GLY A 129 -21.84 37.73 -19.84
CA GLY A 129 -22.67 38.55 -20.74
C GLY A 129 -21.92 39.83 -21.20
N PRO A 130 -22.40 40.62 -22.20
CA PRO A 130 -23.65 40.47 -22.94
C PRO A 130 -23.54 40.43 -24.47
N LEU A 131 -24.66 40.04 -25.09
CA LEU A 131 -24.99 40.05 -26.51
C LEU A 131 -24.90 41.46 -27.13
N ALA A 132 -24.29 41.60 -28.31
CA ALA A 132 -24.57 42.69 -29.25
C ALA A 132 -24.20 42.34 -30.72
N GLY A 133 -25.22 42.18 -31.56
CA GLY A 133 -25.32 42.79 -32.89
C GLY A 133 -24.45 42.33 -34.08
N GLY A 134 -25.07 41.63 -35.03
CA GLY A 134 -25.27 42.21 -36.38
C GLY A 134 -24.28 41.92 -37.52
N HIS A 135 -24.75 41.09 -38.47
CA HIS A 135 -24.60 41.21 -39.93
C HIS A 135 -23.22 41.00 -40.60
N GLN A 136 -23.10 39.92 -41.39
CA GLN A 136 -23.12 40.01 -42.87
C GLN A 136 -23.15 38.63 -43.55
N ARG A 137 -23.84 38.60 -44.70
CA ARG A 137 -24.03 37.48 -45.64
C ARG A 137 -22.90 37.44 -46.68
N ALA A 138 -22.57 36.25 -47.16
CA ALA A 138 -22.31 35.89 -48.58
C ALA A 138 -22.17 34.34 -48.62
N GLU A 139 -23.06 33.58 -49.27
CA GLU A 139 -23.03 33.20 -50.71
C GLU A 139 -21.69 32.59 -51.15
N THR A 140 -21.53 31.52 -51.93
CA THR A 140 -22.34 30.48 -52.59
C THR A 140 -21.34 29.45 -53.16
N GLN A 141 -21.83 28.25 -53.55
CA GLN A 141 -21.28 27.26 -54.53
C GLN A 141 -20.86 25.92 -53.89
N ARG A 142 -21.71 24.88 -53.89
CA ARG A 142 -22.04 23.87 -54.95
C ARG A 142 -20.88 22.96 -55.42
N GLY A 143 -20.73 21.81 -54.72
CA GLY A 143 -20.45 20.40 -55.15
C GLY A 143 -19.41 20.04 -56.23
N PRO A 144 -19.29 18.76 -56.68
CA PRO A 144 -19.69 17.48 -56.06
C PRO A 144 -18.64 16.32 -56.19
N GLY A 145 -18.91 15.16 -55.56
CA GLY A 145 -18.33 13.84 -55.92
C GLY A 145 -17.41 13.21 -54.85
N ARG A 146 -17.29 11.90 -54.65
CA ARG A 146 -17.88 10.70 -55.28
C ARG A 146 -17.57 9.51 -54.33
N ILE A 147 -18.48 8.53 -54.26
CA ILE A 147 -18.39 7.29 -53.47
C ILE A 147 -17.53 6.23 -54.18
N LYS A 148 -16.74 5.42 -53.44
CA LYS A 148 -16.45 3.97 -53.63
C LYS A 148 -15.97 3.41 -52.27
N GLN A 149 -16.65 2.54 -51.51
CA GLN A 149 -16.91 1.09 -51.65
C GLN A 149 -15.69 0.24 -52.03
N GLU A 150 -15.28 -0.65 -51.11
CA GLU A 150 -14.80 -2.04 -51.28
C GLU A 150 -14.32 -2.53 -49.89
N ALA A 151 -15.02 -3.42 -49.16
CA ALA A 151 -15.25 -4.86 -49.33
C ALA A 151 -14.44 -5.67 -48.28
N ILE A 152 -15.14 -6.30 -47.34
CA ILE A 152 -14.65 -7.36 -46.45
C ILE A 152 -14.84 -8.71 -47.17
N PRO A 153 -13.99 -9.72 -46.91
CA PRO A 153 -14.57 -11.00 -46.54
C PRO A 153 -13.90 -11.68 -45.34
N LYS A 154 -14.75 -12.41 -44.61
CA LYS A 154 -14.45 -13.29 -43.47
C LYS A 154 -13.87 -14.63 -43.93
N MET A 155 -13.09 -15.27 -43.06
CA MET A 155 -13.03 -16.72 -42.77
C MET A 155 -12.15 -16.84 -41.51
N GLY A 156 -12.48 -17.51 -40.41
CA GLY A 156 -13.17 -18.79 -40.21
C GLY A 156 -12.20 -19.70 -39.41
N PRO A 157 -12.66 -20.47 -38.40
CA PRO A 157 -11.84 -20.90 -37.26
C PRO A 157 -11.04 -22.18 -37.53
N GLN A 158 -9.88 -22.34 -36.90
CA GLN A 158 -9.25 -23.65 -36.72
C GLN A 158 -8.90 -23.85 -35.25
N GLY A 159 -9.78 -24.58 -34.56
CA GLY A 159 -9.34 -25.36 -33.42
C GLY A 159 -8.58 -26.60 -33.90
N ARG A 160 -7.71 -27.13 -33.04
CA ARG A 160 -7.68 -28.56 -32.67
C ARG A 160 -6.69 -28.81 -31.53
N ASP A 161 -7.25 -29.45 -30.50
CA ASP A 161 -6.71 -30.61 -29.80
C ASP A 161 -5.48 -30.47 -28.88
N HIS A 162 -5.77 -30.37 -27.58
CA HIS A 162 -5.09 -31.12 -26.50
C HIS A 162 -5.31 -32.65 -26.67
N PRO A 163 -4.70 -33.58 -25.89
CA PRO A 163 -3.68 -33.46 -24.82
C PRO A 163 -2.54 -34.50 -24.92
N SER A 164 -1.54 -34.43 -24.02
CA SER A 164 -1.07 -35.61 -23.24
C SER A 164 0.03 -35.23 -22.23
N PRO A 165 -0.07 -35.64 -20.95
CA PRO A 165 1.05 -35.67 -20.01
C PRO A 165 1.60 -37.09 -19.88
N LEU A 166 2.91 -37.23 -19.70
CA LEU A 166 3.61 -38.47 -19.30
C LEU A 166 4.94 -38.11 -18.63
N PRO A 167 5.56 -39.01 -17.84
CA PRO A 167 5.01 -40.09 -17.02
C PRO A 167 5.08 -39.79 -15.50
#